data_AF-A0A327PDS7-F1
#
_entry.id   AF-A0A327PDS7-F1
#
_cell.length_a   1.000
_cell.length_b   1.000
_cell.length_c   1.000
_cell.angle_alpha   90.00
_cell.angle_beta   90.00
_cell.angle_gamma   90.00
#
_symmetry.space_group_name_H-M   'P 1'
#
loop_
_entity.id
_entity.type
_entity.pdbx_description
1 polymer ?
#
loop_
_entity_poly.entity_id
_entity_poly.type
_entity_poly.pdbx_seq_one_letter_code
_entity_poly.pdbx_strand_id
1 'polypeptide(L)'
;MKSLGILTITLFLSLSVFAKETEPKTFLVLFKSKELKSLNTSLKDIQSQFSSDFKTKTYSGNSELALIIDIPECEFDVCFLGQFLVSLQKDREIKLQDIAFRLIDMTANKKSLNTYLSAFEESQKKEKNDKRNATAP
;
A
#
# COMPACT_ATOMS: atom_id res chain seq x y z
N MET A 1 -4.87 -50.23 6.19
CA MET A 1 -5.12 -49.11 7.13
C MET A 1 -3.91 -48.21 7.37
N LYS A 2 -2.66 -48.72 7.37
CA LYS A 2 -1.45 -47.89 7.56
C LYS A 2 -1.23 -46.82 6.49
N SER A 3 -1.53 -47.10 5.21
CA SER A 3 -1.37 -46.13 4.12
C SER A 3 -2.37 -44.97 4.17
N LEU A 4 -3.59 -45.21 4.66
CA LEU A 4 -4.63 -44.19 4.75
C LEU A 4 -4.30 -43.16 5.83
N GLY A 5 -3.73 -43.59 6.96
CA GLY A 5 -3.26 -42.70 8.03
C GLY A 5 -2.07 -41.83 7.62
N ILE A 6 -1.16 -42.37 6.79
CA ILE A 6 -0.05 -41.59 6.24
C ILE A 6 -0.58 -40.52 5.26
N LEU A 7 -1.53 -40.88 4.40
CA LEU A 7 -2.12 -39.96 3.42
C LEU A 7 -2.85 -38.79 4.10
N THR A 8 -3.61 -39.03 5.17
CA THR A 8 -4.26 -37.97 5.94
C THR A 8 -3.24 -37.06 6.61
N ILE A 9 -2.18 -37.60 7.21
CA ILE A 9 -1.13 -36.79 7.84
C ILE A 9 -0.41 -35.92 6.81
N THR A 10 -0.07 -36.46 5.63
CA THR A 10 0.56 -35.67 4.56
C THR A 10 -0.37 -34.57 4.04
N LEU A 11 -1.67 -34.84 3.92
CA LEU A 11 -2.66 -33.84 3.52
C LEU A 11 -2.77 -32.70 4.55
N PHE A 12 -2.83 -33.01 5.85
CA PHE A 12 -2.88 -32.00 6.90
C PHE A 12 -1.60 -31.15 6.98
N LEU A 13 -0.43 -31.75 6.78
CA LEU A 13 0.83 -31.00 6.74
C LEU A 13 0.92 -30.07 5.52
N SER A 14 0.36 -30.48 4.38
CA SER A 14 0.34 -29.65 3.16
C SER A 14 -0.58 -28.42 3.23
N LEU A 15 -1.47 -28.34 4.23
CA LEU A 15 -2.35 -27.19 4.47
C LEU A 15 -1.72 -26.13 5.39
N SER A 16 -0.47 -26.35 5.84
CA SER A 16 0.28 -25.42 6.70
C SER A 16 0.84 -24.24 5.89
N VAL A 17 -0.04 -23.46 5.27
CA VAL A 17 0.34 -22.17 4.69
C VAL A 17 0.32 -21.15 5.83
N PHE A 18 1.50 -20.68 6.23
CA PHE A 18 1.59 -19.56 7.16
C PHE A 18 1.06 -18.31 6.46
N ALA A 19 -0.12 -17.85 6.88
CA ALA A 19 -0.62 -16.53 6.50
C ALA A 19 0.38 -15.49 7.03
N LYS A 20 0.86 -14.62 6.14
CA LYS A 20 1.77 -13.54 6.50
C LYS A 20 0.99 -12.54 7.36
N GLU A 21 1.55 -12.12 8.50
CA GLU A 21 0.94 -11.07 9.30
C GLU A 21 0.76 -9.81 8.44
N THR A 22 -0.48 -9.33 8.37
CA THR A 22 -0.84 -8.14 7.61
C THR A 22 -0.59 -6.91 8.45
N GLU A 23 0.32 -6.06 8.00
CA GLU A 23 0.56 -4.74 8.61
C GLU A 23 -0.46 -3.71 8.10
N PRO A 24 -0.79 -2.66 8.88
CA PRO A 24 -1.62 -1.57 8.40
C PRO A 24 -0.93 -0.84 7.24
N LYS A 25 -1.71 -0.41 6.26
CA LYS A 25 -1.20 0.22 5.03
C LYS A 25 -1.75 1.62 4.86
N THR A 26 -0.92 2.52 4.35
CA THR A 26 -1.33 3.87 3.99
C THR A 26 -1.19 4.07 2.50
N PHE A 27 -2.28 4.45 1.84
CA PHE A 27 -2.32 4.76 0.43
C PHE A 27 -2.46 6.26 0.19
N LEU A 28 -1.76 6.75 -0.83
CA LEU A 28 -1.91 8.10 -1.36
C LEU A 28 -2.55 8.01 -2.75
N VAL A 29 -3.70 8.67 -2.90
CA VAL A 29 -4.44 8.76 -4.15
C VAL A 29 -4.39 10.22 -4.62
N LEU A 30 -3.90 10.44 -5.84
CA LEU A 30 -3.80 11.77 -6.45
C LEU A 30 -4.82 11.92 -7.57
N PHE A 31 -5.45 13.08 -7.66
CA PHE A 31 -6.48 13.38 -8.64
C PHE A 31 -6.15 14.65 -9.42
N LYS A 32 -6.59 14.72 -10.67
CA LYS A 32 -6.56 15.99 -11.43
C LYS A 32 -7.88 16.73 -11.24
N SER A 33 -7.78 18.01 -10.87
CA SER A 33 -8.96 18.88 -10.71
C SER A 33 -9.83 18.93 -11.97
N LYS A 34 -9.23 18.94 -13.17
CA LYS A 34 -9.98 18.95 -14.44
C LYS A 34 -10.81 17.68 -14.66
N GLU A 35 -10.28 16.51 -14.31
CA GLU A 35 -10.96 15.22 -14.45
C GLU A 35 -12.15 15.15 -13.48
N LEU A 36 -11.95 15.49 -12.19
CA LEU A 36 -13.03 15.49 -11.21
C LEU A 36 -14.18 16.42 -11.61
N LYS A 37 -13.86 17.63 -12.12
CA LYS A 37 -14.86 18.57 -12.64
C LYS A 37 -15.65 18.00 -13.82
N SER A 38 -14.97 17.32 -14.76
CA SER A 38 -15.65 16.70 -15.91
C SER A 38 -16.62 15.59 -15.51
N LEU A 39 -16.34 14.92 -14.39
CA LEU A 39 -17.17 13.86 -13.82
C LEU A 39 -18.23 14.37 -12.84
N ASN A 40 -18.31 15.69 -12.62
CA ASN A 40 -19.20 16.33 -11.64
C ASN A 40 -19.05 15.72 -10.23
N THR A 41 -17.80 15.49 -9.81
CA THR A 41 -17.48 15.00 -8.47
C THR A 41 -16.44 15.90 -7.80
N SER A 42 -16.30 15.79 -6.49
CA SER A 42 -15.29 16.51 -5.72
C SER A 42 -14.46 15.57 -4.85
N LEU A 43 -13.28 16.03 -4.44
CA LEU A 43 -12.42 15.28 -3.52
C LEU A 43 -13.15 14.93 -2.21
N LYS A 44 -14.03 15.80 -1.74
CA LYS A 44 -14.83 15.60 -0.54
C LYS A 44 -15.89 14.51 -0.74
N ASP A 45 -16.54 14.48 -1.90
CA ASP A 45 -17.55 13.46 -2.23
C ASP A 45 -16.90 12.09 -2.30
N ILE A 46 -15.75 11.98 -2.98
CA ILE A 46 -14.95 10.75 -3.03
C ILE A 46 -14.53 10.34 -1.61
N GLN A 47 -13.97 11.26 -0.81
CA GLN A 47 -13.55 10.98 0.56
C GLN A 47 -14.68 10.40 1.42
N SER A 48 -15.90 10.92 1.27
CA SER A 48 -17.04 10.49 2.08
C SER A 48 -17.38 9.01 1.90
N GLN A 49 -17.13 8.45 0.72
CA GLN A 49 -17.40 7.05 0.38
C GLN A 49 -16.40 6.07 1.01
N PHE A 50 -15.22 6.56 1.43
CA PHE A 50 -14.21 5.74 2.11
C PHE A 50 -14.16 6.00 3.63
N SER A 51 -14.71 7.12 4.08
CA SER A 51 -14.64 7.54 5.49
C SER A 51 -15.46 6.68 6.45
N SER A 52 -16.37 5.85 5.95
CA SER A 52 -17.15 4.89 6.76
C SER A 52 -16.27 3.76 7.28
N ASP A 53 -15.39 3.25 6.44
CA ASP A 53 -14.64 2.01 6.69
C ASP A 53 -13.16 2.29 6.98
N PHE A 54 -12.65 3.44 6.54
CA PHE A 54 -11.24 3.79 6.63
C PHE A 54 -11.02 5.19 7.19
N LYS A 55 -9.86 5.39 7.81
CA LYS A 55 -9.43 6.71 8.23
C LYS A 55 -8.88 7.46 7.02
N THR A 56 -9.49 8.59 6.69
CA THR A 56 -9.14 9.37 5.50
C THR A 56 -8.66 10.77 5.83
N LYS A 57 -7.78 11.33 4.99
CA LYS A 57 -7.39 12.74 5.02
C LYS A 57 -7.29 13.29 3.61
N THR A 58 -7.75 14.50 3.39
CA THR A 58 -7.66 15.17 2.09
C THR A 58 -6.76 16.39 2.14
N TYR A 59 -6.04 16.63 1.04
CA TYR A 59 -5.17 17.79 0.85
C TYR A 59 -5.53 18.48 -0.47
N SER A 60 -5.58 19.80 -0.44
CA SER A 60 -5.92 20.66 -1.58
C SER A 60 -5.39 22.08 -1.36
N GLY A 61 -5.52 22.94 -2.38
CA GLY A 61 -5.06 24.32 -2.34
C GLY A 61 -3.82 24.50 -3.22
N ASN A 62 -2.64 24.58 -2.61
CA ASN A 62 -1.36 24.73 -3.32
C ASN A 62 -0.73 23.39 -3.77
N SER A 63 -1.37 22.27 -3.44
CA SER A 63 -0.95 20.93 -3.85
C SER A 63 -1.92 20.34 -4.86
N GLU A 64 -1.50 19.28 -5.54
CA GLU A 64 -2.41 18.36 -6.21
C GLU A 64 -3.49 17.88 -5.24
N LEU A 65 -4.67 17.58 -5.78
CA LEU A 65 -5.78 17.03 -5.00
C LEU A 65 -5.38 15.63 -4.55
N ALA A 66 -5.30 15.43 -3.24
CA ALA A 66 -4.81 14.20 -2.66
C ALA A 66 -5.77 13.66 -1.60
N LEU A 67 -5.93 12.34 -1.60
CA LEU A 67 -6.63 11.59 -0.56
C LEU A 67 -5.65 10.57 0.02
N ILE A 68 -5.44 10.64 1.32
CA ILE A 68 -4.75 9.62 2.10
C ILE A 68 -5.79 8.70 2.71
N ILE A 69 -5.59 7.39 2.57
CA ILE A 69 -6.44 6.34 3.13
C ILE A 69 -5.56 5.43 3.97
N ASP A 70 -5.83 5.40 5.28
CA ASP A 70 -5.21 4.47 6.23
C ASP A 70 -6.12 3.24 6.35
N ILE A 71 -5.58 2.09 5.94
CA ILE A 71 -6.27 0.81 5.93
C ILE A 71 -5.73 -0.04 7.08
N PRO A 72 -6.63 -0.61 7.92
CA PRO A 72 -6.23 -1.49 9.02
C PRO A 72 -5.56 -2.77 8.51
N GLU A 73 -5.14 -3.63 9.42
CA GLU A 73 -4.47 -4.90 9.12
C GLU A 73 -5.36 -5.83 8.29
N CYS A 74 -5.20 -5.79 6.96
CA CYS A 74 -5.86 -6.69 6.02
C CYS A 74 -5.05 -6.87 4.73
N GLU A 75 -5.33 -7.94 3.97
CA GLU A 75 -4.72 -8.16 2.66
C GLU A 75 -5.29 -7.16 1.65
N PHE A 76 -4.64 -6.00 1.58
CA PHE A 76 -5.05 -4.89 0.73
C PHE A 76 -3.86 -4.41 -0.09
N ASP A 77 -4.01 -4.28 -1.41
CA ASP A 77 -2.95 -3.75 -2.28
C ASP A 77 -3.47 -2.60 -3.16
N VAL A 78 -2.54 -1.97 -3.88
CA VAL A 78 -2.82 -0.86 -4.82
C VAL A 78 -3.86 -1.27 -5.85
N CYS A 79 -3.77 -2.51 -6.35
CA CYS A 79 -4.66 -3.04 -7.37
C CYS A 79 -6.08 -3.16 -6.84
N PHE A 80 -6.24 -3.74 -5.64
CA PHE A 80 -7.51 -3.91 -4.96
C PHE A 80 -8.14 -2.55 -4.64
N LEU A 81 -7.36 -1.60 -4.10
CA LEU A 81 -7.85 -0.23 -3.87
C LEU A 81 -8.31 0.42 -5.18
N GLY A 82 -7.56 0.22 -6.26
CA GLY A 82 -7.88 0.75 -7.57
C GLY A 82 -9.22 0.25 -8.13
N GLN A 83 -9.64 -0.96 -7.79
CA GLN A 83 -10.91 -1.55 -8.22
C GLN A 83 -12.13 -1.01 -7.44
N PHE A 84 -11.94 -0.25 -6.35
CA PHE A 84 -13.08 0.31 -5.60
C PHE A 84 -13.95 1.17 -6.50
N LEU A 85 -15.26 0.93 -6.42
CA LEU A 85 -16.25 1.70 -7.15
C LEU A 85 -16.54 2.99 -6.39
N VAL A 86 -16.41 4.09 -7.11
CA VAL A 86 -16.76 5.42 -6.63
C VAL A 86 -18.05 5.83 -7.33
N SER A 87 -19.09 6.04 -6.53
CA SER A 87 -20.36 6.55 -7.00
C SER A 87 -20.22 8.03 -7.39
N LEU A 88 -20.64 8.35 -8.61
CA LEU A 88 -20.74 9.69 -9.15
C LEU A 88 -22.20 10.16 -9.12
N GLN A 89 -22.41 11.44 -9.43
CA GLN A 89 -23.77 11.95 -9.65
C GLN A 89 -24.45 11.20 -10.82
N LYS A 90 -25.76 10.94 -10.69
CA LYS A 90 -26.62 10.21 -11.65
C LYS A 90 -26.43 8.69 -11.69
N ASP A 91 -26.20 8.06 -10.52
CA ASP A 91 -26.10 6.60 -10.36
C ASP A 91 -25.06 5.92 -11.27
N ARG A 92 -24.00 6.65 -11.60
CA ARG A 92 -22.86 6.08 -12.36
C ARG A 92 -21.76 5.73 -11.39
N GLU A 93 -21.15 4.57 -11.62
CA GLU A 93 -20.00 4.12 -10.84
C GLU A 93 -18.77 4.05 -11.74
N ILE A 94 -17.63 4.41 -11.17
CA ILE A 94 -16.33 4.35 -11.86
C ILE A 94 -15.28 3.81 -10.89
N LYS A 95 -14.31 3.06 -11.41
CA LYS A 95 -13.23 2.55 -10.57
C LYS A 95 -12.34 3.69 -10.11
N LEU A 96 -11.84 3.61 -8.88
CA LEU A 96 -10.97 4.61 -8.29
C LEU A 96 -9.73 4.85 -9.16
N GLN A 97 -9.15 3.79 -9.72
CA GLN A 97 -8.00 3.89 -10.61
C GLN A 97 -8.27 4.65 -11.93
N ASP A 98 -9.53 4.71 -12.39
CA ASP A 98 -9.90 5.36 -13.65
C ASP A 98 -10.11 6.87 -13.45
N ILE A 99 -10.33 7.31 -12.21
CA ILE A 99 -10.44 8.74 -11.83
C ILE A 99 -9.19 9.28 -11.14
N ALA A 100 -8.39 8.39 -10.55
CA ALA A 100 -7.13 8.75 -9.91
C ALA A 100 -6.03 8.87 -10.96
N PHE A 101 -5.28 9.96 -10.91
CA PHE A 101 -4.07 10.13 -11.71
C PHE A 101 -2.97 9.17 -11.27
N ARG A 102 -2.82 8.97 -9.95
CA ARG A 102 -1.86 8.04 -9.35
C ARG A 102 -2.40 7.46 -8.07
N LEU A 103 -2.05 6.21 -7.82
CA LEU A 103 -2.32 5.49 -6.59
C LEU A 103 -1.01 4.88 -6.09
N ILE A 104 -0.63 5.21 -4.87
CA ILE A 104 0.70 4.94 -4.32
C ILE A 104 0.57 4.27 -2.95
N ASP A 105 1.22 3.12 -2.78
CA ASP A 105 1.43 2.51 -1.46
C ASP A 105 2.60 3.22 -0.75
N MET A 106 2.27 4.05 0.24
CA MET A 106 3.28 4.78 1.00
C MET A 106 4.03 3.87 1.99
N THR A 107 3.40 2.78 2.44
CA THR A 107 4.02 1.81 3.35
C THR A 107 5.14 1.05 2.65
N ALA A 108 4.89 0.57 1.42
CA ALA A 108 5.90 -0.08 0.60
C ALA A 108 7.07 0.87 0.26
N ASN A 109 6.79 2.14 -0.02
CA ASN A 109 7.82 3.15 -0.27
C ASN A 109 8.68 3.41 0.97
N LYS A 110 8.07 3.56 2.15
CA LYS A 110 8.80 3.75 3.41
C LYS A 110 9.71 2.56 3.71
N LYS A 111 9.22 1.33 3.50
CA LYS A 111 10.02 0.12 3.67
C LYS A 111 11.23 0.11 2.74
N SER A 112 11.00 0.41 1.47
CA SER A 112 12.07 0.47 0.46
C SER A 112 13.12 1.53 0.83
N LEU A 113 12.68 2.73 1.22
CA LEU A 113 13.56 3.80 1.66
C LEU A 113 14.42 3.38 2.86
N ASN A 114 13.82 2.78 3.88
CA ASN A 114 14.55 2.29 5.05
C ASN A 114 15.60 1.24 4.66
N THR A 115 15.28 0.33 3.73
CA THR A 115 16.25 -0.65 3.22
C THR A 115 17.46 0.04 2.57
N TYR A 116 17.24 1.07 1.74
CA TYR A 116 18.33 1.83 1.12
C TYR A 116 19.18 2.57 2.16
N LEU A 117 18.55 3.20 3.15
CA LEU A 117 19.25 3.90 4.23
C LEU A 117 20.11 2.94 5.06
N SER A 118 19.57 1.79 5.46
CA SER A 118 20.33 0.78 6.21
C SER A 118 21.52 0.24 5.40
N ALA A 119 21.32 -0.07 4.12
CA ALA A 119 22.41 -0.54 3.25
C ALA A 119 23.51 0.52 3.09
N PHE A 120 23.14 1.80 3.01
CA PHE A 120 24.08 2.91 2.96
C PHE A 120 24.86 3.10 4.27
N GLU A 121 24.20 2.97 5.42
CA GLU A 121 24.88 3.03 6.72
C GLU A 121 25.86 1.86 6.91
N GLU A 122 25.49 0.66 6.44
CA GLU A 122 26.36 -0.52 6.48
C GLU A 122 27.58 -0.36 5.58
N SER A 123 27.44 0.22 4.38
CA SER A 123 28.57 0.47 3.49
C SER A 123 29.56 1.46 4.10
N GLN A 124 29.07 2.54 4.74
CA GLN A 124 29.94 3.47 5.45
C GLN A 124 30.70 2.81 6.62
N LYS A 125 30.03 1.94 7.38
CA LYS A 125 30.67 1.20 8.48
C LYS A 125 31.74 0.23 7.96
N LYS A 126 31.48 -0.46 6.85
CA LYS A 126 32.47 -1.34 6.19
C LYS A 126 33.69 -0.56 5.72
N GLU A 127 33.51 0.56 5.00
CA GLU A 127 34.64 1.40 4.56
C GLU A 127 35.49 1.91 5.73
N LYS A 128 34.86 2.29 6.85
CA LYS A 128 35.58 2.77 8.04
C LYS A 128 36.36 1.65 8.73
N ASN A 129 35.83 0.44 8.74
CA ASN A 129 36.51 -0.73 9.31
C ASN A 129 37.62 -1.25 8.39
N ASP A 130 37.44 -1.24 7.08
CA ASP A 130 38.49 -1.62 6.12
C ASP A 130 39.67 -0.65 6.16
N LYS A 131 39.41 0.67 6.27
CA LYS A 131 40.49 1.66 6.49
C LYS A 131 41.23 1.43 7.81
N ARG A 132 40.53 1.06 8.89
CA ARG A 132 41.18 0.72 10.17
C ARG A 132 42.04 -0.54 10.07
N ASN A 133 41.57 -1.57 9.39
CA ASN A 133 42.31 -2.82 9.21
C ASN A 133 43.51 -2.67 8.25
N ALA A 134 43.42 -1.78 7.25
CA ALA A 134 44.53 -1.47 6.35
C ALA A 134 45.64 -0.62 6.99
N THR A 135 45.39 -0.02 8.16
CA THR A 135 46.36 0.82 8.89
C THR A 135 46.88 0.13 10.17
N ALA A 136 46.46 -1.11 10.44
CA ALA A 136 47.00 -1.90 11.55
C ALA A 136 48.29 -2.63 11.08
N PRO A 137 49.43 -2.45 11.77
CA PRO A 137 50.71 -3.08 11.44
C PRO A 137 50.74 -4.59 11.72
#